data_AF-A0A933SHH5-F1
#
_entry.id   AF-A0A933SHH5-F1
#
_cell.length_a   1.000
_cell.length_b   1.000
_cell.length_c   1.000
_cell.angle_alpha   90.00
_cell.angle_beta   90.00
_cell.angle_gamma   90.00
#
_symmetry.space_group_name_H-M   'P 1'
#
loop_
_entity.id
_entity.type
_entity.pdbx_description
1 polymer ?
#
loop_
_entity_poly.entity_id
_entity_poly.type
_entity_poly.pdbx_seq_one_letter_code
_entity_poly.pdbx_strand_id
1 'polypeptide(L)'
;MTKRHTEAHARFWKSLAWSAAFAAFVTAAPAFSAMHPEAEEFECERCHTATNAEGIRVESMASTASHPGFTCGACHLTRGLTTNLHLVRTSVATPNSGTRAVVYTAETGAKSLADGDATLDGLCEVCHTATFRHANSAAGDHRHHAGAACTSCHTHESGFAAPAATCKECHDHAQPQPGAMNRRQIVAGYGVGGDFMQASHHVMGATAATEMVTANDCTVCHSTANHRTITGGVGVDLRNFDTGATTRYDGTAGSAESHCVSCHDDSHVPFSTAKAAKNVSARWANSTHQRNAASCMKCHGDGHGGTRQYMLLGAYALNDNTTYTTAAYALCWTCHSEAKIINQYNHFKDLHKKHTKEKRVPCFVCHDNHGPYDAGEAGLVNFTYAQSRGVSITYTGGKNASTAFTISADGVTGYCYVNCHGKSHSPQSYVRNRTGNAMPDGPLDGGGDTGDTGDVDGTGEPRDFLAYALQNPARNEATFVLHGVGMTGPVHGRVVVYDIGGRIVRSLPAVVDPSRRTVRWDGRDRTGTRAPTGVYLCRFESDRIQKSWRVALVH
;
A
#
# COMPACT_ATOMS: atom_id res chain seq x y z
N MET A 1 38.37 -49.32 65.17
CA MET A 1 39.75 -49.82 65.09
C MET A 1 39.96 -50.46 63.71
N THR A 2 40.35 -49.68 62.69
CA THR A 2 41.76 -49.42 62.29
C THR A 2 42.49 -50.67 61.76
N LYS A 3 42.22 -51.04 60.49
CA LYS A 3 43.15 -51.60 59.48
C LYS A 3 42.35 -52.16 58.28
N ARG A 4 42.20 -51.36 57.21
CA ARG A 4 41.88 -51.77 55.81
C ARG A 4 41.84 -50.56 54.86
N HIS A 5 42.83 -49.67 54.98
CA HIS A 5 43.09 -48.57 54.04
C HIS A 5 44.60 -48.53 53.76
N THR A 6 45.11 -49.40 52.85
CA THR A 6 46.47 -49.28 52.26
C THR A 6 46.79 -50.28 51.11
N GLU A 7 45.92 -51.21 50.71
CA GLU A 7 46.31 -52.31 49.79
C GLU A 7 45.81 -52.21 48.33
N ALA A 8 45.22 -51.08 47.91
CA ALA A 8 44.78 -50.88 46.51
C ALA A 8 45.76 -50.11 45.62
N HIS A 9 46.71 -49.35 46.18
CA HIS A 9 47.59 -48.44 45.40
C HIS A 9 48.94 -49.06 44.98
N ALA A 10 49.29 -50.28 45.41
CA ALA A 10 50.63 -50.84 45.26
C ALA A 10 50.80 -51.87 44.12
N ARG A 11 49.79 -52.05 43.24
CA ARG A 11 49.82 -53.08 42.17
C ARG A 11 49.93 -52.56 40.73
N PHE A 12 50.00 -51.25 40.50
CA PHE A 12 50.11 -50.67 39.14
C PHE A 12 51.53 -50.21 38.76
N TRP A 13 52.46 -50.12 39.71
CA TRP A 13 53.80 -49.52 39.54
C TRP A 13 54.96 -50.54 39.46
N LYS A 14 54.75 -51.72 38.86
CA LYS A 14 55.78 -52.79 38.79
C LYS A 14 55.98 -53.47 37.43
N SER A 15 55.56 -52.86 36.31
CA SER A 15 55.73 -53.47 34.97
C SER A 15 56.12 -52.52 33.83
N LEU A 16 56.63 -51.31 34.10
CA LEU A 16 57.32 -50.49 33.08
C LEU A 16 58.76 -50.21 33.47
N ALA A 17 59.62 -51.18 33.15
CA ALA A 17 61.07 -51.04 33.11
C ALA A 17 61.64 -51.84 31.93
N TRP A 18 61.04 -51.70 30.75
CA TRP A 18 61.56 -52.25 29.50
C TRP A 18 61.83 -51.14 28.49
N SER A 19 63.12 -50.98 28.21
CA SER A 19 63.69 -50.58 26.92
C SER A 19 63.48 -49.13 26.43
N ALA A 20 64.60 -48.39 26.46
CA ALA A 20 64.80 -47.06 25.89
C ALA A 20 64.72 -46.99 24.35
N ALA A 21 63.62 -47.46 23.76
CA ALA A 21 63.38 -47.46 22.30
C ALA A 21 62.31 -46.44 21.85
N PHE A 22 61.55 -45.83 22.77
CA PHE A 22 60.46 -44.92 22.42
C PHE A 22 60.89 -43.44 22.22
N ALA A 23 62.14 -43.10 22.52
CA ALA A 23 62.66 -41.74 22.39
C ALA A 23 62.91 -41.28 20.93
N ALA A 24 62.77 -42.18 19.95
CA ALA A 24 63.00 -41.90 18.52
C ALA A 24 61.71 -41.77 17.69
N PHE A 25 60.52 -41.80 18.31
CA PHE A 25 59.22 -41.72 17.61
C PHE A 25 58.39 -40.47 17.97
N VAL A 26 59.03 -39.42 18.48
CA VAL A 26 58.39 -38.15 18.90
C VAL A 26 58.58 -37.01 17.88
N THR A 27 59.35 -37.23 16.81
CA THR A 27 59.63 -36.21 15.77
C THR A 27 58.86 -36.39 14.45
N ALA A 28 57.87 -37.30 14.42
CA ALA A 28 57.03 -37.55 13.24
C ALA A 28 55.60 -37.99 13.58
N ALA A 29 54.96 -37.34 14.56
CA ALA A 29 53.50 -37.37 14.67
C ALA A 29 52.94 -36.14 13.93
N PRO A 30 52.01 -36.29 12.96
CA PRO A 30 51.33 -35.13 12.41
C PRO A 30 50.56 -34.42 13.53
N ALA A 31 50.48 -33.10 13.46
CA ALA A 31 49.68 -32.34 14.41
C ALA A 31 48.24 -32.89 14.43
N PHE A 32 47.72 -33.16 15.63
CA PHE A 32 46.30 -33.46 15.85
C PHE A 32 45.51 -32.18 15.53
N SER A 33 45.23 -31.98 14.25
CA SER A 33 44.57 -30.82 13.67
C SER A 33 43.36 -31.31 12.89
N ALA A 34 42.23 -30.60 13.03
CA ALA A 34 40.88 -31.07 12.73
C ALA A 34 40.36 -32.17 13.69
N MET A 35 39.83 -31.73 14.84
CA MET A 35 38.68 -32.41 15.43
C MET A 35 37.46 -32.06 14.58
N HIS A 36 36.57 -33.02 14.29
CA HIS A 36 35.42 -32.78 13.41
C HIS A 36 34.44 -31.79 14.05
N PRO A 37 33.82 -30.85 13.29
CA PRO A 37 32.88 -29.86 13.86
C PRO A 37 31.74 -30.48 14.66
N GLU A 38 31.23 -31.62 14.19
CA GLU A 38 30.17 -32.43 14.82
C GLU A 38 30.55 -32.91 16.23
N ALA A 39 31.85 -33.07 16.52
CA ALA A 39 32.34 -33.51 17.82
C ALA A 39 32.55 -32.37 18.84
N GLU A 40 32.69 -31.12 18.40
CA GLU A 40 32.64 -29.96 19.31
C GLU A 40 31.17 -29.62 19.68
N GLU A 41 30.25 -29.75 18.74
CA GLU A 41 28.82 -29.44 18.95
C GLU A 41 28.16 -30.40 19.95
N PHE A 42 28.40 -31.71 19.79
CA PHE A 42 27.92 -32.74 20.71
C PHE A 42 28.35 -32.52 22.17
N GLU A 43 29.57 -32.04 22.43
CA GLU A 43 30.03 -31.80 23.81
C GLU A 43 29.46 -30.50 24.41
N CYS A 44 29.12 -29.49 23.60
CA CYS A 44 28.42 -28.29 24.06
C CYS A 44 27.00 -28.63 24.53
N GLU A 45 26.23 -29.36 23.72
CA GLU A 45 24.82 -29.69 24.00
C GLU A 45 24.65 -30.58 25.25
N ARG A 46 25.66 -31.38 25.61
CA ARG A 46 25.64 -32.25 26.80
C ARG A 46 25.53 -31.48 28.11
N CYS A 47 26.11 -30.28 28.19
CA CYS A 47 26.04 -29.42 29.37
C CYS A 47 24.97 -28.34 29.21
N HIS A 48 24.84 -27.78 28.00
CA HIS A 48 23.91 -26.70 27.68
C HIS A 48 22.58 -27.24 27.13
N THR A 49 21.85 -27.98 27.96
CA THR A 49 20.48 -28.44 27.65
C THR A 49 19.43 -27.41 28.06
N ALA A 50 18.24 -27.45 27.44
CA ALA A 50 17.14 -26.51 27.67
C ALA A 50 16.52 -26.52 29.09
N THR A 51 17.07 -27.27 30.05
CA THR A 51 16.46 -27.49 31.39
C THR A 51 17.44 -27.45 32.57
N ASN A 52 18.70 -27.02 32.38
CA ASN A 52 19.67 -26.94 33.47
C ASN A 52 19.38 -25.78 34.46
N ALA A 53 19.65 -25.99 35.75
CA ALA A 53 19.22 -25.10 36.83
C ALA A 53 20.12 -23.87 37.07
N GLU A 54 21.18 -23.70 36.29
CA GLU A 54 22.21 -22.65 36.47
C GLU A 54 22.02 -21.42 35.56
N GLY A 55 20.91 -21.36 34.82
CA GLY A 55 20.40 -20.10 34.23
C GLY A 55 21.01 -19.66 32.90
N ILE A 56 22.13 -20.23 32.45
CA ILE A 56 22.65 -20.00 31.08
C ILE A 56 21.86 -20.88 30.11
N ARG A 57 20.71 -20.38 29.69
CA ARG A 57 19.94 -20.94 28.58
C ARG A 57 20.72 -20.77 27.28
N VAL A 58 21.34 -21.84 26.80
CA VAL A 58 21.58 -21.97 25.36
C VAL A 58 20.30 -22.58 24.80
N GLU A 59 19.40 -21.71 24.37
CA GLU A 59 18.27 -22.13 23.55
C GLU A 59 18.88 -22.70 22.26
N SER A 60 18.71 -24.02 22.08
CA SER A 60 19.27 -24.77 20.95
C SER A 60 19.01 -24.04 19.65
N MET A 61 19.97 -24.04 18.72
CA MET A 61 19.73 -23.66 17.31
C MET A 61 18.84 -24.72 16.64
N ALA A 62 17.57 -24.78 17.07
CA ALA A 62 16.58 -25.78 16.66
C ALA A 62 16.22 -25.70 15.17
N SER A 63 16.68 -24.64 14.50
CA SER A 63 16.45 -24.33 13.10
C SER A 63 17.75 -23.86 12.43
N THR A 64 18.47 -24.78 11.79
CA THR A 64 19.52 -24.46 10.81
C THR A 64 18.93 -23.96 9.48
N ALA A 65 17.61 -23.78 9.37
CA ALA A 65 16.92 -23.50 8.12
C ALA A 65 17.24 -22.13 7.50
N SER A 66 17.65 -21.14 8.30
CA SER A 66 18.03 -19.80 7.83
C SER A 66 19.54 -19.51 7.84
N HIS A 67 20.31 -20.23 8.66
CA HIS A 67 21.77 -20.18 8.68
C HIS A 67 22.38 -21.59 8.58
N PRO A 68 22.17 -22.31 7.46
CA PRO A 68 22.64 -23.68 7.29
C PRO A 68 24.17 -23.76 7.31
N GLY A 69 24.72 -24.62 8.18
CA GLY A 69 26.16 -24.86 8.31
C GLY A 69 26.89 -24.00 9.35
N PHE A 70 26.19 -23.14 10.11
CA PHE A 70 26.78 -22.47 11.27
C PHE A 70 26.55 -23.29 12.55
N THR A 71 27.65 -23.78 13.13
CA THR A 71 27.67 -24.44 14.45
C THR A 71 27.97 -23.43 15.56
N CYS A 72 27.80 -23.81 16.83
CA CYS A 72 28.15 -22.94 17.97
C CYS A 72 29.59 -22.38 17.88
N GLY A 73 30.52 -23.23 17.42
CA GLY A 73 31.93 -22.91 17.27
C GLY A 73 32.25 -21.88 16.19
N ALA A 74 31.32 -21.55 15.29
CA ALA A 74 31.53 -20.52 14.26
C ALA A 74 31.67 -19.11 14.88
N CYS A 75 30.80 -18.79 15.84
CA CYS A 75 30.80 -17.50 16.55
C CYS A 75 31.53 -17.57 17.90
N HIS A 76 31.36 -18.66 18.66
CA HIS A 76 31.92 -18.79 20.00
C HIS A 76 33.27 -19.52 20.01
N LEU A 77 34.13 -19.14 20.94
CA LEU A 77 35.43 -19.76 21.19
C LEU A 77 35.27 -20.86 22.26
N THR A 78 35.51 -22.12 21.89
CA THR A 78 35.42 -23.27 22.81
C THR A 78 36.57 -23.32 23.82
N ARG A 79 37.75 -22.78 23.47
CA ARG A 79 38.96 -22.80 24.32
C ARG A 79 39.81 -21.55 24.10
N GLY A 80 40.20 -20.88 25.18
CA GLY A 80 41.05 -19.69 25.16
C GLY A 80 40.38 -18.46 25.79
N LEU A 81 41.03 -17.31 25.69
CA LEU A 81 40.49 -16.02 26.13
C LEU A 81 40.14 -15.17 24.91
N THR A 82 39.05 -14.43 25.01
CA THR A 82 38.60 -13.43 24.03
C THR A 82 38.29 -12.12 24.75
N THR A 83 38.34 -11.00 24.03
CA THR A 83 37.98 -9.67 24.55
C THR A 83 36.51 -9.32 24.33
N ASN A 84 35.77 -10.14 23.57
CA ASN A 84 34.36 -9.93 23.28
C ASN A 84 33.46 -10.62 24.32
N LEU A 85 32.23 -10.13 24.46
CA LEU A 85 31.21 -10.70 25.33
C LEU A 85 30.86 -12.15 24.91
N HIS A 86 30.29 -12.91 25.85
CA HIS A 86 29.68 -14.23 25.60
C HIS A 86 30.61 -15.25 24.92
N LEU A 87 31.93 -15.15 25.16
CA LEU A 87 32.97 -15.97 24.52
C LEU A 87 32.98 -15.87 22.97
N VAL A 88 32.41 -14.82 22.39
CA VAL A 88 32.46 -14.56 20.94
C VAL A 88 33.91 -14.38 20.49
N ARG A 89 34.28 -14.95 19.34
CA ARG A 89 35.63 -14.84 18.79
C ARG A 89 35.94 -13.38 18.41
N THR A 90 37.19 -12.95 18.58
CA THR A 90 37.69 -11.67 18.03
C THR A 90 37.87 -11.72 16.51
N SER A 91 37.80 -12.92 15.93
CA SER A 91 37.78 -13.10 14.48
C SER A 91 36.92 -14.30 14.08
N VAL A 92 36.02 -14.09 13.12
CA VAL A 92 35.05 -15.07 12.63
C VAL A 92 35.34 -15.38 11.17
N ALA A 93 35.36 -16.66 10.82
CA ALA A 93 35.48 -17.12 9.44
C ALA A 93 34.09 -17.10 8.80
N THR A 94 33.85 -16.21 7.84
CA THR A 94 32.53 -16.06 7.20
C THR A 94 32.50 -16.80 5.86
N PRO A 95 31.39 -17.48 5.49
CA PRO A 95 31.33 -18.27 4.26
C PRO A 95 31.52 -17.45 2.97
N ASN A 96 31.08 -16.19 2.96
CA ASN A 96 30.99 -15.37 1.75
C ASN A 96 31.96 -14.17 1.72
N SER A 97 32.60 -13.82 2.84
CA SER A 97 33.42 -12.62 2.96
C SER A 97 34.77 -12.84 3.66
N GLY A 98 35.15 -14.10 3.88
CA GLY A 98 36.43 -14.53 4.44
C GLY A 98 36.54 -14.33 5.95
N THR A 99 37.74 -14.44 6.49
CA THR A 99 37.99 -14.17 7.91
C THR A 99 37.89 -12.67 8.20
N ARG A 100 37.03 -12.29 9.16
CA ARG A 100 36.80 -10.89 9.57
C ARG A 100 37.15 -10.70 11.04
N ALA A 101 37.55 -9.48 11.40
CA ALA A 101 37.67 -9.08 12.80
C ALA A 101 36.28 -8.72 13.35
N VAL A 102 36.02 -9.05 14.62
CA VAL A 102 34.75 -8.77 15.30
C VAL A 102 35.04 -8.03 16.60
N VAL A 103 34.34 -6.93 16.84
CA VAL A 103 34.37 -6.19 18.10
C VAL A 103 32.97 -6.18 18.69
N TYR A 104 32.76 -7.02 19.70
CA TYR A 104 31.47 -7.22 20.35
C TYR A 104 31.64 -7.05 21.87
N THR A 105 31.63 -5.80 22.33
CA THR A 105 31.89 -5.43 23.73
C THR A 105 30.64 -4.89 24.45
N ALA A 106 29.54 -4.68 23.72
CA ALA A 106 28.24 -4.30 24.27
C ALA A 106 27.09 -5.00 23.51
N GLU A 107 25.96 -5.27 24.17
CA GLU A 107 24.78 -5.85 23.51
C GLU A 107 23.99 -4.81 22.69
N THR A 108 24.18 -3.53 23.00
CA THR A 108 23.58 -2.37 22.31
C THR A 108 24.58 -1.20 22.28
N GLY A 109 24.38 -0.25 21.37
CA GLY A 109 25.26 0.89 21.14
C GLY A 109 26.44 0.58 20.22
N ALA A 110 27.52 1.35 20.36
CA ALA A 110 28.76 1.13 19.62
C ALA A 110 29.41 -0.22 19.97
N LYS A 111 30.03 -0.87 18.97
CA LYS A 111 30.72 -2.15 19.08
C LYS A 111 29.85 -3.27 19.65
N SER A 112 28.66 -3.37 19.03
CA SER A 112 27.61 -4.35 19.32
C SER A 112 27.39 -5.32 18.15
N LEU A 113 26.16 -5.81 17.95
CA LEU A 113 25.84 -6.77 16.90
C LEU A 113 25.92 -6.15 15.49
N ALA A 114 25.49 -4.89 15.36
CA ALA A 114 25.75 -3.97 14.25
C ALA A 114 25.46 -2.54 14.74
N ASP A 115 26.47 -1.66 14.76
CA ASP A 115 26.33 -0.29 15.31
C ASP A 115 26.08 0.79 14.25
N GLY A 116 26.22 0.43 12.97
CA GLY A 116 25.95 1.31 11.84
C GLY A 116 27.04 2.34 11.54
N ASP A 117 28.25 2.17 12.10
CA ASP A 117 29.41 2.99 11.74
C ASP A 117 30.06 2.53 10.41
N ALA A 118 31.13 3.20 9.96
CA ALA A 118 31.79 2.88 8.68
C ALA A 118 32.72 1.64 8.75
N THR A 119 32.94 1.12 9.95
CA THR A 119 33.81 0.00 10.31
C THR A 119 32.94 -1.23 10.51
N LEU A 120 32.90 -2.09 9.50
CA LEU A 120 32.05 -3.29 9.49
C LEU A 120 32.66 -4.38 10.39
N ASP A 121 32.62 -4.17 11.71
CA ASP A 121 33.20 -5.02 12.76
C ASP A 121 32.16 -5.58 13.76
N GLY A 122 30.87 -5.27 13.58
CA GLY A 122 29.78 -5.87 14.33
C GLY A 122 29.61 -7.37 14.05
N LEU A 123 29.25 -8.15 15.08
CA LEU A 123 29.17 -9.63 14.99
C LEU A 123 28.26 -10.14 13.87
N CYS A 124 27.12 -9.50 13.64
CA CYS A 124 26.22 -9.87 12.55
C CYS A 124 26.71 -9.26 11.22
N GLU A 125 27.11 -7.99 11.25
CA GLU A 125 27.52 -7.20 10.09
C GLU A 125 28.68 -7.82 9.31
N VAL A 126 29.63 -8.50 9.97
CA VAL A 126 30.71 -9.23 9.27
C VAL A 126 30.21 -10.40 8.40
N CYS A 127 29.05 -10.97 8.69
CA CYS A 127 28.52 -12.16 7.99
C CYS A 127 27.49 -11.83 6.92
N HIS A 128 26.68 -10.79 7.10
CA HIS A 128 25.53 -10.50 6.24
C HIS A 128 25.93 -9.96 4.86
N THR A 129 26.14 -10.81 3.86
CA THR A 129 26.32 -10.38 2.45
C THR A 129 25.05 -10.48 1.60
N ALA A 130 24.06 -11.27 2.03
CA ALA A 130 22.86 -11.57 1.26
C ALA A 130 21.67 -10.64 1.58
N THR A 131 21.68 -9.98 2.74
CA THR A 131 20.65 -9.04 3.18
C THR A 131 21.12 -7.60 2.99
N PHE A 132 20.21 -6.71 2.57
CA PHE A 132 20.54 -5.29 2.38
C PHE A 132 20.73 -4.53 3.70
N ARG A 133 20.15 -5.01 4.81
CA ARG A 133 20.33 -4.42 6.15
C ARG A 133 21.65 -4.87 6.74
N HIS A 134 22.44 -3.93 7.28
CA HIS A 134 23.76 -4.17 7.89
C HIS A 134 24.64 -5.13 7.07
N ALA A 135 24.75 -4.84 5.77
CA ALA A 135 25.49 -5.69 4.84
C ALA A 135 27.01 -5.59 5.12
N ASN A 136 27.80 -6.63 4.84
CA ASN A 136 29.28 -6.54 4.85
C ASN A 136 29.81 -5.80 3.60
N SER A 137 29.27 -4.61 3.33
CA SER A 137 29.76 -3.64 2.36
C SER A 137 29.07 -2.29 2.61
N ALA A 138 29.76 -1.18 2.32
CA ALA A 138 29.21 0.17 2.41
C ALA A 138 28.00 0.45 1.47
N ALA A 139 27.58 -0.53 0.66
CA ALA A 139 26.39 -0.46 -0.18
C ALA A 139 25.10 -0.85 0.56
N GLY A 140 25.18 -1.34 1.81
CA GLY A 140 24.02 -1.71 2.62
C GLY A 140 23.32 -0.54 3.31
N ASP A 141 22.14 -0.81 3.86
CA ASP A 141 21.43 0.09 4.76
C ASP A 141 21.79 -0.22 6.22
N HIS A 142 22.83 0.47 6.70
CA HIS A 142 23.38 0.33 8.05
C HIS A 142 22.59 1.12 9.12
N ARG A 143 21.44 1.69 8.78
CA ARG A 143 20.61 2.50 9.71
C ARG A 143 19.50 1.69 10.38
N HIS A 144 19.30 0.44 9.95
CA HIS A 144 18.20 -0.41 10.42
C HIS A 144 18.41 -0.84 11.87
N HIS A 145 17.79 -0.13 12.82
CA HIS A 145 18.00 -0.32 14.26
C HIS A 145 19.49 -0.35 14.65
N ALA A 146 20.28 0.59 14.09
CA ALA A 146 21.70 0.70 14.37
C ALA A 146 21.98 0.78 15.88
N GLY A 147 22.84 -0.11 16.38
CA GLY A 147 23.15 -0.24 17.81
C GLY A 147 22.04 -0.88 18.66
N ALA A 148 21.00 -1.47 18.08
CA ALA A 148 20.03 -2.27 18.84
C ALA A 148 20.49 -3.71 19.03
N ALA A 149 19.92 -4.40 20.02
CA ALA A 149 20.12 -5.82 20.21
C ALA A 149 19.34 -6.57 19.12
N CYS A 150 19.99 -6.89 17.99
CA CYS A 150 19.37 -7.58 16.85
C CYS A 150 18.63 -8.86 17.28
N THR A 151 19.13 -9.57 18.29
CA THR A 151 18.54 -10.77 18.90
C THR A 151 17.17 -10.57 19.53
N SER A 152 16.72 -9.33 19.78
CA SER A 152 15.35 -9.03 20.23
C SER A 152 14.29 -9.31 19.16
N CYS A 153 14.67 -9.28 17.88
CA CYS A 153 13.84 -9.72 16.76
C CYS A 153 14.37 -11.03 16.14
N HIS A 154 15.69 -11.15 15.99
CA HIS A 154 16.37 -12.29 15.40
C HIS A 154 16.83 -13.29 16.48
N THR A 155 15.88 -13.99 17.11
CA THR A 155 16.18 -14.79 18.32
C THR A 155 17.10 -15.98 18.04
N HIS A 156 17.91 -16.38 19.04
CA HIS A 156 18.83 -17.52 18.94
C HIS A 156 18.08 -18.85 18.66
N GLU A 157 16.98 -19.08 19.37
CA GLU A 157 16.06 -20.22 19.17
C GLU A 157 15.59 -20.37 17.70
N SER A 158 15.41 -19.24 17.00
CA SER A 158 14.97 -19.19 15.59
C SER A 158 16.14 -19.29 14.60
N GLY A 159 17.36 -19.55 15.07
CA GLY A 159 18.57 -19.53 14.24
C GLY A 159 18.85 -18.16 13.64
N PHE A 160 18.54 -17.08 14.38
CA PHE A 160 18.56 -15.67 13.92
C PHE A 160 17.65 -15.37 12.71
N ALA A 161 16.71 -16.24 12.36
CA ALA A 161 15.62 -15.84 11.48
C ALA A 161 14.88 -14.66 12.13
N ALA A 162 14.45 -13.70 11.30
CA ALA A 162 13.46 -12.73 11.75
C ALA A 162 12.19 -13.48 12.23
N PRO A 163 11.36 -12.89 13.11
CA PRO A 163 10.05 -13.47 13.41
C PRO A 163 9.29 -13.62 12.09
N ALA A 164 8.41 -14.63 11.96
CA ALA A 164 7.73 -14.94 10.70
C ALA A 164 7.18 -13.67 10.03
N ALA A 165 7.86 -13.25 8.94
CA ALA A 165 7.93 -11.85 8.55
C ALA A 165 6.54 -11.23 8.42
N THR A 166 6.30 -10.12 9.14
CA THR A 166 5.10 -9.35 8.90
C THR A 166 5.17 -8.80 7.49
N CYS A 167 4.05 -8.79 6.75
CA CYS A 167 4.02 -8.34 5.34
C CYS A 167 4.68 -6.96 5.16
N LYS A 168 4.60 -6.14 6.22
CA LYS A 168 5.11 -4.79 6.36
C LYS A 168 6.63 -4.69 6.19
N GLU A 169 7.42 -5.61 6.73
CA GLU A 169 8.90 -5.56 6.67
C GLU A 169 9.47 -5.58 5.24
N CYS A 170 8.71 -6.10 4.29
CA CYS A 170 9.04 -6.07 2.85
C CYS A 170 8.23 -5.04 2.05
N HIS A 171 7.11 -4.56 2.58
CA HIS A 171 6.17 -3.64 1.93
C HIS A 171 6.14 -2.23 2.57
N ASP A 172 7.18 -1.87 3.32
CA ASP A 172 7.39 -0.56 3.94
C ASP A 172 8.06 0.45 3.01
N HIS A 173 8.63 0.03 1.86
CA HIS A 173 9.33 0.90 0.92
C HIS A 173 8.91 0.67 -0.54
N ALA A 174 8.87 1.76 -1.32
CA ALA A 174 8.57 1.70 -2.75
C ALA A 174 9.80 1.32 -3.57
N GLN A 175 9.57 0.70 -4.73
CA GLN A 175 10.60 0.27 -5.68
C GLN A 175 10.76 1.27 -6.85
N PRO A 176 11.92 1.31 -7.54
CA PRO A 176 13.06 0.40 -7.39
C PRO A 176 14.04 0.77 -6.27
N GLN A 177 14.51 -0.24 -5.54
CA GLN A 177 15.81 -0.23 -4.88
C GLN A 177 16.78 -1.14 -5.66
N PRO A 178 18.10 -0.87 -5.64
CA PRO A 178 19.08 -1.71 -6.34
C PRO A 178 19.00 -3.17 -5.87
N GLY A 179 18.81 -4.10 -6.82
CA GLY A 179 18.79 -5.55 -6.54
C GLY A 179 17.51 -6.12 -5.92
N ALA A 180 16.47 -5.31 -5.66
CA ALA A 180 15.22 -5.79 -5.07
C ALA A 180 14.13 -6.12 -6.10
N MET A 181 13.22 -7.03 -5.75
CA MET A 181 12.01 -7.33 -6.52
C MET A 181 11.03 -6.14 -6.48
N ASN A 182 10.23 -5.97 -7.54
CA ASN A 182 9.13 -5.00 -7.58
C ASN A 182 8.14 -5.27 -6.43
N ARG A 183 7.98 -4.30 -5.52
CA ARG A 183 7.14 -4.37 -4.32
C ARG A 183 6.40 -3.05 -4.15
N ARG A 184 5.13 -3.15 -3.73
CA ARG A 184 4.28 -2.00 -3.43
C ARG A 184 4.49 -1.57 -1.98
N GLN A 185 4.63 -0.27 -1.77
CA GLN A 185 4.67 0.32 -0.44
C GLN A 185 3.25 0.47 0.12
N ILE A 186 2.86 -0.40 1.05
CA ILE A 186 1.52 -0.35 1.66
C ILE A 186 1.53 0.40 3.00
N VAL A 187 2.67 0.43 3.70
CA VAL A 187 2.85 1.15 4.98
C VAL A 187 4.05 2.11 4.94
N ALA A 188 4.13 3.00 5.95
CA ALA A 188 5.06 4.11 6.01
C ALA A 188 6.45 3.73 6.55
N GLY A 189 7.21 2.96 5.79
CA GLY A 189 8.64 2.80 6.06
C GLY A 189 9.38 4.13 5.98
N TYR A 190 10.31 4.36 6.90
CA TYR A 190 11.16 5.55 6.97
C TYR A 190 10.38 6.90 7.03
N GLY A 191 9.11 6.88 7.44
CA GLY A 191 8.29 8.08 7.63
C GLY A 191 7.78 8.71 6.33
N VAL A 192 7.81 8.00 5.19
CA VAL A 192 7.36 8.53 3.89
C VAL A 192 6.46 7.53 3.16
N GLY A 193 5.20 7.90 2.92
CA GLY A 193 4.31 7.19 1.99
C GLY A 193 3.65 5.92 2.54
N GLY A 194 3.09 5.10 1.64
CA GLY A 194 2.28 3.94 2.00
C GLY A 194 0.79 4.16 1.81
N ASP A 195 0.11 3.18 1.22
CA ASP A 195 -1.31 3.28 0.86
C ASP A 195 -2.24 3.38 2.08
N PHE A 196 -1.88 2.74 3.20
CA PHE A 196 -2.61 2.83 4.47
C PHE A 196 -2.42 4.15 5.24
N MET A 197 -1.60 5.09 4.73
CA MET A 197 -1.66 6.50 5.19
C MET A 197 -2.95 7.20 4.72
N GLN A 198 -3.61 6.67 3.69
CA GLN A 198 -4.88 7.20 3.20
C GLN A 198 -6.06 6.66 4.04
N ALA A 199 -7.27 7.19 3.81
CA ALA A 199 -8.44 6.76 4.56
C ALA A 199 -8.90 5.34 4.14
N SER A 200 -8.41 4.34 4.86
CA SER A 200 -8.88 2.96 4.77
C SER A 200 -10.00 2.71 5.78
N HIS A 201 -11.10 2.06 5.36
CA HIS A 201 -12.21 1.71 6.26
C HIS A 201 -12.15 0.26 6.76
N HIS A 202 -11.24 -0.56 6.22
CA HIS A 202 -11.00 -1.93 6.67
C HIS A 202 -10.18 -2.00 7.97
N VAL A 203 -9.71 -0.85 8.47
CA VAL A 203 -8.95 -0.68 9.72
C VAL A 203 -9.61 0.43 10.54
N MET A 204 -10.48 0.07 11.48
CA MET A 204 -11.22 1.07 12.28
C MET A 204 -10.32 1.74 13.33
N GLY A 205 -10.44 3.05 13.47
CA GLY A 205 -9.71 3.85 14.48
C GLY A 205 -8.40 4.47 13.99
N ALA A 206 -8.05 4.33 12.71
CA ALA A 206 -6.85 4.94 12.15
C ALA A 206 -6.80 6.46 12.37
N THR A 207 -5.79 6.91 13.11
CA THR A 207 -5.31 8.29 13.11
C THR A 207 -3.89 8.29 12.53
N ALA A 208 -3.41 9.43 12.03
CA ALA A 208 -2.17 9.52 11.25
C ALA A 208 -0.85 9.17 12.00
N ALA A 209 -0.93 8.67 13.24
CA ALA A 209 0.20 8.47 14.14
C ALA A 209 0.42 7.02 14.64
N THR A 210 -0.53 6.09 14.44
CA THR A 210 -0.38 4.68 14.88
C THR A 210 -0.91 3.70 13.83
N GLU A 211 -0.04 2.78 13.43
CA GLU A 211 -0.23 1.91 12.26
C GLU A 211 -0.88 0.58 12.67
N MET A 212 -2.20 0.46 12.46
CA MET A 212 -3.01 -0.63 13.01
C MET A 212 -3.29 -1.81 12.06
N VAL A 213 -2.59 -1.92 10.92
CA VAL A 213 -2.67 -3.12 10.05
C VAL A 213 -1.78 -4.26 10.59
N THR A 214 -2.39 -5.43 10.74
CA THR A 214 -1.72 -6.70 11.08
C THR A 214 -1.49 -7.56 9.85
N ALA A 215 -0.62 -8.56 9.94
CA ALA A 215 -0.45 -9.55 8.85
C ALA A 215 -1.76 -10.33 8.58
N ASN A 216 -2.59 -10.55 9.61
CA ASN A 216 -3.88 -11.22 9.47
C ASN A 216 -4.82 -10.44 8.55
N ASP A 217 -4.89 -9.11 8.71
CA ASP A 217 -5.72 -8.23 7.88
C ASP A 217 -5.32 -8.26 6.40
N CYS A 218 -4.01 -8.43 6.11
CA CYS A 218 -3.53 -8.64 4.76
C CYS A 218 -4.00 -10.00 4.19
N THR A 219 -3.97 -11.07 4.98
CA THR A 219 -4.35 -12.43 4.55
C THR A 219 -5.86 -12.66 4.43
N VAL A 220 -6.69 -11.71 4.86
CA VAL A 220 -8.13 -11.66 4.50
C VAL A 220 -8.28 -11.58 2.99
N CYS A 221 -7.52 -10.68 2.34
CA CYS A 221 -7.63 -10.42 0.91
C CYS A 221 -6.54 -11.09 0.06
N HIS A 222 -5.37 -11.42 0.63
CA HIS A 222 -4.23 -11.97 -0.12
C HIS A 222 -3.94 -13.44 0.18
N SER A 223 -3.61 -14.19 -0.87
CA SER A 223 -2.95 -15.49 -0.74
C SER A 223 -1.43 -15.33 -0.75
N THR A 224 -0.76 -15.97 0.21
CA THR A 224 0.70 -15.98 0.31
C THR A 224 1.36 -17.10 -0.51
N ALA A 225 0.57 -18.05 -1.05
CA ALA A 225 1.07 -19.27 -1.70
C ALA A 225 2.06 -19.02 -2.86
N ASN A 226 1.87 -17.93 -3.61
CA ASN A 226 2.70 -17.54 -4.76
C ASN A 226 3.42 -16.19 -4.56
N HIS A 227 3.50 -15.69 -3.33
CA HIS A 227 3.91 -14.32 -3.01
C HIS A 227 5.30 -13.89 -3.55
N ARG A 228 6.17 -14.86 -3.88
CA ARG A 228 7.52 -14.62 -4.44
C ARG A 228 7.75 -15.24 -5.84
N THR A 229 6.74 -15.89 -6.43
CA THR A 229 6.88 -16.58 -7.73
C THR A 229 6.41 -15.72 -8.91
N ILE A 230 5.67 -14.65 -8.64
CA ILE A 230 5.18 -13.70 -9.66
C ILE A 230 6.31 -12.75 -10.06
N THR A 231 6.84 -12.92 -11.26
CA THR A 231 7.87 -12.05 -11.84
C THR A 231 7.28 -11.16 -12.95
N GLY A 232 7.76 -9.92 -13.06
CA GLY A 232 7.52 -9.06 -14.23
C GLY A 232 6.32 -8.09 -14.20
N GLY A 233 5.56 -7.94 -13.12
CA GLY A 233 4.44 -6.98 -13.12
C GLY A 233 3.67 -6.79 -11.81
N VAL A 234 2.55 -6.06 -11.89
CA VAL A 234 1.62 -5.80 -10.78
C VAL A 234 0.68 -6.98 -10.60
N GLY A 235 1.23 -8.12 -10.15
CA GLY A 235 0.47 -9.35 -9.93
C GLY A 235 0.46 -9.76 -8.47
N VAL A 236 -0.73 -9.98 -7.91
CA VAL A 236 -0.92 -10.59 -6.58
C VAL A 236 -2.06 -11.60 -6.64
N ASP A 237 -1.98 -12.67 -5.86
CA ASP A 237 -3.13 -13.58 -5.69
C ASP A 237 -4.07 -13.02 -4.63
N LEU A 238 -5.29 -12.69 -5.05
CA LEU A 238 -6.38 -12.30 -4.17
C LEU A 238 -7.14 -13.55 -3.72
N ARG A 239 -7.33 -13.71 -2.41
CA ARG A 239 -8.09 -14.79 -1.81
C ARG A 239 -9.53 -14.35 -1.61
N ASN A 240 -10.48 -15.11 -2.15
CA ASN A 240 -11.87 -15.05 -1.69
C ASN A 240 -11.93 -15.60 -0.24
N PHE A 241 -12.48 -14.81 0.67
CA PHE A 241 -12.47 -15.12 2.10
C PHE A 241 -13.30 -16.37 2.44
N ASP A 242 -14.48 -16.48 1.84
CA ASP A 242 -15.53 -17.45 2.17
C ASP A 242 -15.23 -18.87 1.69
N THR A 243 -14.63 -18.98 0.51
CA THR A 243 -14.30 -20.25 -0.17
C THR A 243 -12.82 -20.60 -0.13
N GLY A 244 -11.95 -19.63 0.19
CA GLY A 244 -10.49 -19.78 0.08
C GLY A 244 -9.95 -19.79 -1.35
N ALA A 245 -10.80 -19.70 -2.38
CA ALA A 245 -10.38 -19.71 -3.79
C ALA A 245 -9.51 -18.48 -4.11
N THR A 246 -8.52 -18.65 -4.98
CA THR A 246 -7.56 -17.58 -5.33
C THR A 246 -7.71 -17.11 -6.77
N THR A 247 -7.81 -15.80 -6.96
CA THR A 247 -7.86 -15.13 -8.27
C THR A 247 -6.64 -14.24 -8.44
N ARG A 248 -5.98 -14.30 -9.60
CA ARG A 248 -4.86 -13.40 -9.92
C ARG A 248 -5.38 -11.99 -10.22
N TYR A 249 -4.97 -11.00 -9.42
CA TYR A 249 -5.00 -9.61 -9.85
C TYR A 249 -3.92 -9.37 -10.90
N ASP A 250 -4.28 -8.74 -12.01
CA ASP A 250 -3.41 -8.48 -13.18
C ASP A 250 -3.11 -6.98 -13.40
N GLY A 251 -3.52 -6.13 -12.46
CA GLY A 251 -3.46 -4.67 -12.60
C GLY A 251 -4.70 -4.04 -13.21
N THR A 252 -5.67 -4.82 -13.72
CA THR A 252 -6.92 -4.31 -14.26
C THR A 252 -8.02 -4.23 -13.18
N ALA A 253 -8.92 -3.26 -13.31
CA ALA A 253 -10.01 -3.14 -12.36
C ALA A 253 -11.00 -4.33 -12.39
N GLY A 254 -11.09 -5.06 -13.51
CA GLY A 254 -11.97 -6.22 -13.65
C GLY A 254 -11.50 -7.43 -12.84
N SER A 255 -10.19 -7.67 -12.74
CA SER A 255 -9.65 -8.76 -11.92
C SER A 255 -9.79 -8.47 -10.41
N ALA A 256 -9.84 -7.21 -10.00
CA ALA A 256 -10.19 -6.80 -8.63
C ALA A 256 -11.70 -6.86 -8.34
N GLU A 257 -12.56 -6.52 -9.32
CA GLU A 257 -14.02 -6.41 -9.11
C GLU A 257 -14.65 -7.72 -8.63
N SER A 258 -14.27 -8.86 -9.21
CA SER A 258 -14.74 -10.18 -8.77
C SER A 258 -14.41 -10.49 -7.31
N HIS A 259 -13.21 -10.12 -6.85
CA HIS A 259 -12.79 -10.28 -5.46
C HIS A 259 -13.57 -9.34 -4.54
N CYS A 260 -13.67 -8.05 -4.88
CA CYS A 260 -14.43 -7.06 -4.12
C CYS A 260 -15.90 -7.47 -3.94
N VAL A 261 -16.57 -7.91 -5.01
CA VAL A 261 -17.97 -8.35 -4.98
C VAL A 261 -18.15 -9.56 -4.06
N SER A 262 -17.18 -10.47 -4.01
CA SER A 262 -17.28 -11.63 -3.14
C SER A 262 -17.17 -11.30 -1.64
N CYS A 263 -16.38 -10.31 -1.25
CA CYS A 263 -16.30 -9.86 0.15
C CYS A 263 -17.39 -8.83 0.54
N HIS A 264 -18.22 -8.40 -0.42
CA HIS A 264 -19.30 -7.43 -0.27
C HIS A 264 -20.66 -8.03 -0.62
N ASP A 265 -20.94 -9.23 -0.10
CA ASP A 265 -22.23 -9.91 -0.21
C ASP A 265 -22.98 -9.98 1.14
N ASP A 266 -24.00 -10.84 1.25
CA ASP A 266 -24.75 -11.07 2.50
C ASP A 266 -24.08 -12.08 3.45
N SER A 267 -22.99 -12.74 3.04
CA SER A 267 -22.54 -13.97 3.68
C SER A 267 -21.65 -13.75 4.91
N HIS A 268 -20.76 -12.75 4.89
CA HIS A 268 -19.71 -12.62 5.92
C HIS A 268 -19.35 -11.18 6.35
N VAL A 269 -18.55 -11.12 7.43
CA VAL A 269 -17.90 -9.91 7.93
C VAL A 269 -16.39 -10.16 7.93
N PRO A 270 -15.67 -9.86 6.84
CA PRO A 270 -14.28 -10.29 6.65
C PRO A 270 -13.26 -9.61 7.58
N PHE A 271 -13.65 -8.52 8.27
CA PHE A 271 -12.82 -7.80 9.23
C PHE A 271 -13.48 -7.81 10.61
N SER A 272 -12.69 -7.95 11.68
CA SER A 272 -13.15 -8.04 13.08
C SER A 272 -13.89 -6.81 13.62
N THR A 273 -13.96 -5.75 12.82
CA THR A 273 -14.75 -4.56 13.12
C THR A 273 -16.24 -4.89 13.11
N ALA A 274 -16.97 -4.59 14.19
CA ALA A 274 -18.36 -5.00 14.43
C ALA A 274 -19.44 -4.34 13.51
N LYS A 275 -19.09 -4.01 12.27
CA LYS A 275 -20.02 -3.60 11.20
C LYS A 275 -19.98 -4.65 10.11
N ALA A 276 -21.12 -5.30 9.87
CA ALA A 276 -21.26 -6.24 8.77
C ALA A 276 -20.81 -5.62 7.44
N ALA A 277 -20.27 -6.46 6.54
CA ALA A 277 -20.06 -6.04 5.16
C ALA A 277 -21.38 -5.48 4.62
N LYS A 278 -21.31 -4.37 3.90
CA LYS A 278 -22.47 -3.93 3.12
C LYS A 278 -22.61 -4.90 1.96
N ASN A 279 -23.71 -5.63 1.88
CA ASN A 279 -24.08 -6.33 0.65
C ASN A 279 -24.27 -5.29 -0.45
N VAL A 280 -23.32 -5.31 -1.39
CA VAL A 280 -23.32 -4.56 -2.63
C VAL A 280 -23.50 -5.52 -3.82
N SER A 281 -23.10 -6.80 -3.69
CA SER A 281 -23.11 -7.79 -4.77
C SER A 281 -24.47 -7.95 -5.44
N ALA A 282 -25.55 -8.08 -4.65
CA ALA A 282 -26.91 -8.24 -5.16
C ALA A 282 -27.43 -7.03 -5.94
N ARG A 283 -26.85 -5.84 -5.71
CA ARG A 283 -27.25 -4.57 -6.35
C ARG A 283 -26.36 -4.24 -7.55
N TRP A 284 -25.06 -4.40 -7.39
CA TRP A 284 -24.04 -4.01 -8.38
C TRP A 284 -24.20 -4.73 -9.71
N ALA A 285 -24.52 -6.03 -9.67
CA ALA A 285 -24.71 -6.91 -10.83
C ALA A 285 -25.78 -6.44 -11.85
N ASN A 286 -26.61 -5.47 -11.47
CA ASN A 286 -27.65 -4.88 -12.32
C ASN A 286 -27.56 -3.34 -12.39
N SER A 287 -26.51 -2.75 -11.82
CA SER A 287 -26.36 -1.30 -11.71
C SER A 287 -26.07 -0.62 -13.04
N THR A 288 -26.54 0.63 -13.16
CA THR A 288 -26.30 1.49 -14.32
C THR A 288 -24.80 1.76 -14.53
N HIS A 289 -24.00 1.76 -13.46
CA HIS A 289 -22.56 1.94 -13.54
C HIS A 289 -21.86 0.69 -14.10
N GLN A 290 -22.15 -0.51 -13.58
CA GLN A 290 -21.56 -1.75 -14.09
C GLN A 290 -21.96 -2.00 -15.56
N ARG A 291 -23.25 -1.80 -15.91
CA ARG A 291 -23.76 -1.96 -17.27
C ARG A 291 -23.06 -1.03 -18.29
N ASN A 292 -22.57 0.13 -17.85
CA ASN A 292 -21.78 1.07 -18.65
C ASN A 292 -20.26 0.89 -18.48
N ALA A 293 -19.79 -0.31 -18.12
CA ALA A 293 -18.38 -0.66 -17.92
C ALA A 293 -17.63 0.29 -16.97
N ALA A 294 -18.30 0.77 -15.91
CA ALA A 294 -17.62 1.28 -14.73
C ALA A 294 -17.32 0.13 -13.78
N SER A 295 -16.16 0.22 -13.13
CA SER A 295 -15.70 -0.71 -12.10
C SER A 295 -15.60 0.02 -10.76
N CYS A 296 -15.54 -0.74 -9.65
CA CYS A 296 -15.42 -0.16 -8.30
C CYS A 296 -14.25 0.85 -8.21
N MET A 297 -13.14 0.55 -8.88
CA MET A 297 -11.90 1.33 -8.92
C MET A 297 -12.01 2.69 -9.65
N LYS A 298 -13.15 3.00 -10.30
CA LYS A 298 -13.42 4.35 -10.83
C LYS A 298 -13.93 5.31 -9.74
N CYS A 299 -14.39 4.79 -8.60
CA CYS A 299 -14.89 5.60 -7.48
C CYS A 299 -14.09 5.37 -6.19
N HIS A 300 -13.65 4.15 -5.95
CA HIS A 300 -12.79 3.75 -4.83
C HIS A 300 -11.31 3.72 -5.25
N GLY A 301 -10.43 3.85 -4.26
CA GLY A 301 -8.99 3.69 -4.44
C GLY A 301 -8.57 2.24 -4.64
N ASP A 302 -7.27 1.99 -4.50
CA ASP A 302 -6.57 0.77 -4.93
C ASP A 302 -6.79 -0.51 -4.08
N GLY A 303 -7.84 -0.55 -3.26
CA GLY A 303 -8.13 -1.63 -2.32
C GLY A 303 -7.47 -1.46 -0.94
N HIS A 304 -6.42 -0.64 -0.80
CA HIS A 304 -5.74 -0.42 0.48
C HIS A 304 -6.17 0.88 1.16
N GLY A 305 -6.37 1.95 0.38
CA GLY A 305 -6.82 3.25 0.88
C GLY A 305 -7.44 4.14 -0.19
N GLY A 306 -7.94 5.32 0.21
CA GLY A 306 -8.36 6.37 -0.70
C GLY A 306 -8.32 7.75 -0.02
N THR A 307 -8.32 8.83 -0.82
CA THR A 307 -8.13 10.21 -0.31
C THR A 307 -9.21 10.69 0.66
N ARG A 308 -10.34 9.98 0.75
CA ARG A 308 -11.48 10.29 1.61
C ARG A 308 -12.09 9.02 2.20
N GLN A 309 -12.94 9.21 3.21
CA GLN A 309 -13.75 8.16 3.82
C GLN A 309 -14.44 7.26 2.78
N TYR A 310 -14.66 6.00 3.14
CA TYR A 310 -15.09 4.91 2.25
C TYR A 310 -14.11 4.66 1.07
N MET A 311 -12.83 5.02 1.25
CA MET A 311 -11.76 4.90 0.26
C MET A 311 -12.06 5.63 -1.06
N LEU A 312 -12.82 6.72 -1.02
CA LEU A 312 -13.25 7.41 -2.24
C LEU A 312 -12.13 8.25 -2.86
N LEU A 313 -12.04 8.22 -4.19
CA LEU A 313 -11.14 9.06 -4.98
C LEU A 313 -11.57 10.54 -4.98
N GLY A 314 -12.87 10.79 -4.87
CA GLY A 314 -13.49 12.11 -4.91
C GLY A 314 -14.38 12.38 -3.70
N ALA A 315 -14.77 13.65 -3.52
CA ALA A 315 -15.71 14.02 -2.47
C ALA A 315 -17.13 13.58 -2.81
N TYR A 316 -17.82 13.06 -1.80
CA TYR A 316 -19.21 12.67 -1.89
C TYR A 316 -19.93 12.95 -0.57
N ALA A 317 -20.73 14.02 -0.53
CA ALA A 317 -21.51 14.37 0.64
C ALA A 317 -22.64 13.36 0.91
N LEU A 318 -22.67 12.83 2.13
CA LEU A 318 -23.55 11.75 2.57
C LEU A 318 -24.47 12.12 3.75
N ASN A 319 -24.55 13.42 4.06
CA ASN A 319 -25.43 13.97 5.09
C ASN A 319 -26.59 14.73 4.42
N ASP A 320 -27.82 14.51 4.90
CA ASP A 320 -28.98 15.30 4.47
C ASP A 320 -28.80 16.80 4.83
N ASN A 321 -29.49 17.68 4.12
CA ASN A 321 -29.38 19.14 4.22
C ASN A 321 -27.97 19.72 3.95
N THR A 322 -27.06 18.97 3.30
CA THR A 322 -25.74 19.50 2.92
C THR A 322 -25.86 20.62 1.89
N THR A 323 -25.32 21.79 2.19
CA THR A 323 -25.19 22.90 1.22
C THR A 323 -24.39 22.44 -0.01
N TYR A 324 -25.00 22.59 -1.19
CA TYR A 324 -24.37 22.22 -2.44
C TYR A 324 -23.10 23.03 -2.75
N THR A 325 -22.02 22.34 -3.10
CA THR A 325 -20.87 22.92 -3.82
C THR A 325 -20.37 21.91 -4.85
N THR A 326 -19.72 22.39 -5.93
CA THR A 326 -19.02 21.51 -6.89
C THR A 326 -18.04 20.58 -6.18
N ALA A 327 -17.30 21.12 -5.21
CA ALA A 327 -16.32 20.36 -4.42
C ALA A 327 -16.96 19.25 -3.57
N ALA A 328 -18.20 19.40 -3.06
CA ALA A 328 -18.86 18.38 -2.24
C ALA A 328 -19.26 17.11 -3.01
N TYR A 329 -19.35 17.18 -4.33
CA TYR A 329 -19.72 16.06 -5.22
C TYR A 329 -18.67 15.79 -6.31
N ALA A 330 -17.42 16.20 -6.07
CA ALA A 330 -16.31 16.07 -7.03
C ALA A 330 -16.09 14.61 -7.53
N LEU A 331 -16.51 13.59 -6.76
CA LEU A 331 -16.54 12.20 -7.21
C LEU A 331 -17.38 12.05 -8.48
N CYS A 332 -18.61 12.55 -8.48
CA CYS A 332 -19.54 12.48 -9.61
C CYS A 332 -18.98 13.23 -10.83
N TRP A 333 -18.37 14.40 -10.60
CA TRP A 333 -17.84 15.27 -11.66
C TRP A 333 -16.55 14.75 -12.32
N THR A 334 -16.02 13.61 -11.87
CA THR A 334 -14.95 12.89 -12.57
C THR A 334 -15.44 12.29 -13.90
N CYS A 335 -16.73 11.98 -14.01
CA CYS A 335 -17.35 11.43 -15.24
C CYS A 335 -18.57 12.22 -15.72
N HIS A 336 -19.33 12.83 -14.81
CA HIS A 336 -20.53 13.59 -15.15
C HIS A 336 -20.26 15.08 -15.31
N SER A 337 -20.96 15.74 -16.24
CA SER A 337 -20.90 17.20 -16.38
C SER A 337 -21.86 17.88 -15.40
N GLU A 338 -21.32 18.62 -14.42
CA GLU A 338 -22.13 19.48 -13.54
C GLU A 338 -22.99 20.45 -14.37
N ALA A 339 -22.43 21.02 -15.44
CA ALA A 339 -23.15 21.94 -16.31
C ALA A 339 -24.42 21.32 -16.88
N LYS A 340 -24.33 20.11 -17.45
CA LYS A 340 -25.47 19.39 -18.07
C LYS A 340 -26.50 18.91 -17.04
N ILE A 341 -26.07 18.49 -15.84
CA ILE A 341 -26.98 17.92 -14.83
C ILE A 341 -27.62 19.00 -13.96
N ILE A 342 -26.81 19.92 -13.43
CA ILE A 342 -27.22 20.88 -12.39
C ILE A 342 -27.54 22.27 -12.96
N ASN A 343 -26.80 22.73 -13.98
CA ASN A 343 -26.87 24.12 -14.44
C ASN A 343 -27.64 24.32 -15.76
N GLN A 344 -28.16 23.25 -16.36
CA GLN A 344 -28.94 23.26 -17.61
C GLN A 344 -30.33 22.66 -17.43
N TYR A 345 -31.21 22.94 -18.39
CA TYR A 345 -32.50 22.26 -18.55
C TYR A 345 -32.30 20.78 -18.94
N ASN A 346 -32.07 19.95 -17.92
CA ASN A 346 -32.05 18.49 -18.03
C ASN A 346 -33.45 17.91 -18.30
N HIS A 347 -33.57 16.58 -18.32
CA HIS A 347 -34.82 15.88 -18.63
C HIS A 347 -36.04 16.34 -17.82
N PHE A 348 -35.90 16.83 -16.59
CA PHE A 348 -37.01 17.43 -15.85
C PHE A 348 -36.68 18.85 -15.44
N LYS A 349 -37.38 19.81 -16.07
CA LYS A 349 -37.10 21.25 -15.99
C LYS A 349 -36.70 21.71 -14.58
N ASP A 350 -35.43 22.05 -14.42
CA ASP A 350 -34.77 22.57 -13.22
C ASP A 350 -34.83 21.70 -11.94
N LEU A 351 -35.29 20.45 -12.00
CA LEU A 351 -35.49 19.65 -10.78
C LEU A 351 -34.19 19.33 -10.02
N HIS A 352 -33.09 19.08 -10.73
CA HIS A 352 -31.80 18.89 -10.08
C HIS A 352 -31.36 20.13 -9.30
N LYS A 353 -31.31 21.31 -9.96
CA LYS A 353 -30.98 22.59 -9.30
C LYS A 353 -31.88 22.85 -8.08
N LYS A 354 -33.19 22.67 -8.25
CA LYS A 354 -34.18 22.86 -7.19
C LYS A 354 -33.92 21.96 -5.98
N HIS A 355 -33.76 20.66 -6.18
CA HIS A 355 -33.55 19.75 -5.06
C HIS A 355 -32.15 19.87 -4.45
N THR A 356 -31.08 19.91 -5.26
CA THR A 356 -29.70 19.90 -4.76
C THR A 356 -29.23 21.27 -4.25
N LYS A 357 -29.37 22.34 -5.04
CA LYS A 357 -28.90 23.69 -4.67
C LYS A 357 -29.88 24.40 -3.74
N GLU A 358 -31.17 24.42 -4.05
CA GLU A 358 -32.15 25.24 -3.31
C GLU A 358 -32.76 24.52 -2.10
N LYS A 359 -32.91 23.20 -2.15
CA LYS A 359 -33.44 22.37 -1.04
C LYS A 359 -32.39 21.52 -0.32
N ARG A 360 -31.11 21.64 -0.69
CA ARG A 360 -29.97 20.96 -0.03
C ARG A 360 -30.12 19.43 0.05
N VAL A 361 -30.85 18.83 -0.89
CA VAL A 361 -31.04 17.38 -1.00
C VAL A 361 -29.81 16.80 -1.73
N PRO A 362 -28.95 16.02 -1.04
CA PRO A 362 -27.72 15.49 -1.63
C PRO A 362 -28.01 14.36 -2.62
N CYS A 363 -27.11 14.14 -3.58
CA CYS A 363 -27.32 13.19 -4.69
C CYS A 363 -27.71 11.77 -4.22
N PHE A 364 -27.14 11.29 -3.11
CA PHE A 364 -27.41 9.95 -2.58
C PHE A 364 -28.86 9.72 -2.11
N VAL A 365 -29.62 10.79 -1.88
CA VAL A 365 -31.03 10.67 -1.47
C VAL A 365 -31.88 10.11 -2.61
N CYS A 366 -31.53 10.47 -3.85
CA CYS A 366 -32.17 9.95 -5.05
C CYS A 366 -31.40 8.77 -5.65
N HIS A 367 -30.06 8.83 -5.68
CA HIS A 367 -29.22 7.90 -6.42
C HIS A 367 -28.47 6.93 -5.49
N ASP A 368 -28.75 5.63 -5.59
CA ASP A 368 -27.83 4.59 -5.09
C ASP A 368 -26.81 4.27 -6.20
N ASN A 369 -25.56 4.70 -6.04
CA ASN A 369 -24.50 4.49 -7.04
C ASN A 369 -24.22 2.99 -7.31
N HIS A 370 -24.57 2.12 -6.37
CA HIS A 370 -24.43 0.67 -6.53
C HIS A 370 -25.76 -0.03 -6.85
N GLY A 371 -26.87 0.72 -6.85
CA GLY A 371 -28.23 0.21 -7.00
C GLY A 371 -28.53 -0.30 -8.41
N PRO A 372 -29.40 -1.31 -8.55
CA PRO A 372 -29.85 -1.82 -9.84
C PRO A 372 -30.88 -0.88 -10.49
N TYR A 373 -31.07 -1.04 -11.80
CA TYR A 373 -32.17 -0.40 -12.54
C TYR A 373 -33.55 -0.89 -12.07
N ASP A 374 -34.50 0.00 -11.74
CA ASP A 374 -35.91 -0.32 -11.46
C ASP A 374 -36.87 0.01 -12.64
N ALA A 375 -38.06 -0.58 -12.70
CA ALA A 375 -38.93 -0.48 -13.87
C ALA A 375 -39.73 0.85 -13.96
N GLY A 376 -39.56 1.62 -15.05
CA GLY A 376 -40.39 2.79 -15.38
C GLY A 376 -39.61 4.10 -15.60
N GLU A 377 -38.46 4.03 -16.28
CA GLU A 377 -37.31 4.96 -16.16
C GLU A 377 -36.70 4.99 -14.74
N ALA A 378 -37.06 4.00 -13.92
CA ALA A 378 -36.45 3.88 -12.62
C ALA A 378 -35.04 3.25 -12.79
N GLY A 379 -34.20 3.30 -11.76
CA GLY A 379 -32.77 2.97 -11.84
C GLY A 379 -31.83 4.15 -11.69
N LEU A 380 -32.40 5.36 -11.66
CA LEU A 380 -31.71 6.56 -11.20
C LEU A 380 -32.30 7.06 -9.88
N VAL A 381 -33.62 7.03 -9.67
CA VAL A 381 -34.27 7.62 -8.49
C VAL A 381 -34.90 6.54 -7.60
N ASN A 382 -34.17 6.09 -6.58
CA ASN A 382 -34.58 5.09 -5.60
C ASN A 382 -34.18 5.52 -4.18
N PHE A 383 -35.17 5.64 -3.29
CA PHE A 383 -34.99 6.22 -1.95
C PHE A 383 -34.56 5.20 -0.88
N THR A 384 -34.38 3.93 -1.24
CA THR A 384 -34.08 2.85 -0.27
C THR A 384 -32.76 3.08 0.45
N TYR A 385 -31.73 3.54 -0.27
CA TYR A 385 -30.44 3.86 0.34
C TYR A 385 -30.55 5.07 1.28
N ALA A 386 -31.32 6.10 0.91
CA ALA A 386 -31.59 7.27 1.75
C ALA A 386 -32.29 6.89 3.07
N GLN A 387 -33.32 6.05 3.01
CA GLN A 387 -33.99 5.55 4.22
C GLN A 387 -33.05 4.72 5.10
N SER A 388 -32.19 3.88 4.52
CA SER A 388 -31.15 3.13 5.27
C SER A 388 -30.10 4.03 5.96
N ARG A 389 -30.00 5.29 5.53
CA ARG A 389 -29.17 6.35 6.12
C ARG A 389 -29.91 7.20 7.16
N GLY A 390 -31.19 6.93 7.44
CA GLY A 390 -32.02 7.69 8.37
C GLY A 390 -32.66 8.95 7.77
N VAL A 391 -32.66 9.12 6.44
CA VAL A 391 -33.34 10.26 5.79
C VAL A 391 -34.86 10.06 5.89
N SER A 392 -35.54 11.02 6.51
CA SER A 392 -36.99 10.96 6.79
C SER A 392 -37.81 11.23 5.52
N ILE A 393 -38.22 10.15 4.84
CA ILE A 393 -39.06 10.18 3.64
C ILE A 393 -40.30 9.31 3.89
N THR A 394 -41.48 9.83 3.60
CA THR A 394 -42.74 9.06 3.58
C THR A 394 -43.34 9.04 2.17
N TYR A 395 -44.18 8.04 1.90
CA TYR A 395 -44.75 7.80 0.58
C TYR A 395 -46.27 7.92 0.60
N THR A 396 -46.86 8.30 -0.53
CA THR A 396 -48.31 8.41 -0.72
C THR A 396 -48.78 7.52 -1.88
N GLY A 397 -50.10 7.43 -2.11
CA GLY A 397 -50.66 6.70 -3.26
C GLY A 397 -50.30 5.21 -3.32
N GLY A 398 -50.04 4.57 -2.17
CA GLY A 398 -49.62 3.18 -2.09
C GLY A 398 -48.20 2.89 -2.61
N LYS A 399 -47.37 3.92 -2.81
CA LYS A 399 -45.99 3.77 -3.27
C LYS A 399 -45.01 3.44 -2.14
N ASN A 400 -43.81 3.02 -2.53
CA ASN A 400 -42.68 2.72 -1.66
C ASN A 400 -41.36 3.30 -2.23
N ALA A 401 -40.24 3.05 -1.55
CA ALA A 401 -38.94 3.64 -1.88
C ALA A 401 -38.43 3.41 -3.33
N SER A 402 -38.85 2.33 -3.99
CA SER A 402 -38.50 1.97 -5.37
C SER A 402 -39.69 2.10 -6.36
N THR A 403 -40.75 2.80 -5.98
CA THR A 403 -41.93 3.05 -6.83
C THR A 403 -42.53 4.45 -6.65
N ALA A 404 -41.94 5.29 -5.79
CA ALA A 404 -42.44 6.62 -5.49
C ALA A 404 -42.08 7.68 -6.55
N PHE A 405 -41.16 7.37 -7.48
CA PHE A 405 -41.01 8.10 -8.73
C PHE A 405 -41.34 7.15 -9.88
N THR A 406 -42.22 7.57 -10.79
CA THR A 406 -42.67 6.76 -11.94
C THR A 406 -42.89 7.64 -13.15
N ILE A 407 -42.58 7.14 -14.34
CA ILE A 407 -42.95 7.83 -15.59
C ILE A 407 -44.19 7.19 -16.21
N SER A 408 -45.03 8.03 -16.82
CA SER A 408 -46.15 7.62 -17.68
C SER A 408 -45.70 6.68 -18.79
N ALA A 409 -46.62 5.83 -19.27
CA ALA A 409 -46.34 4.91 -20.38
C ALA A 409 -45.93 5.62 -21.69
N ASP A 410 -46.29 6.90 -21.86
CA ASP A 410 -45.83 7.73 -22.98
C ASP A 410 -44.39 8.26 -22.82
N GLY A 411 -43.74 8.12 -21.67
CA GLY A 411 -42.40 8.65 -21.42
C GLY A 411 -42.30 10.19 -21.36
N VAL A 412 -43.42 10.92 -21.28
CA VAL A 412 -43.49 12.40 -21.29
C VAL A 412 -43.70 12.98 -19.89
N THR A 413 -44.31 12.27 -18.94
CA THR A 413 -44.68 12.80 -17.63
C THR A 413 -44.12 11.96 -16.49
N GLY A 414 -43.26 12.56 -15.66
CA GLY A 414 -42.86 11.98 -14.39
C GLY A 414 -43.88 12.31 -13.30
N TYR A 415 -44.13 11.37 -12.40
CA TYR A 415 -44.95 11.53 -11.20
C TYR A 415 -44.14 11.18 -9.96
N CYS A 416 -44.20 12.04 -8.95
CA CYS A 416 -43.59 11.81 -7.64
C CYS A 416 -44.66 11.69 -6.55
N TYR A 417 -44.47 10.72 -5.66
CA TYR A 417 -45.36 10.27 -4.58
C TYR A 417 -44.67 10.31 -3.20
N VAL A 418 -43.73 11.25 -3.00
CA VAL A 418 -42.99 11.41 -1.73
C VAL A 418 -43.46 12.62 -0.94
N ASN A 419 -43.44 12.53 0.38
CA ASN A 419 -43.34 13.70 1.24
C ASN A 419 -41.90 13.81 1.75
N CYS A 420 -41.22 14.91 1.44
CA CYS A 420 -39.85 15.20 1.86
C CYS A 420 -39.83 16.52 2.62
N HIS A 421 -39.26 16.53 3.83
CA HIS A 421 -39.19 17.70 4.73
C HIS A 421 -40.54 18.44 4.88
N GLY A 422 -41.65 17.70 5.00
CA GLY A 422 -43.02 18.25 5.10
C GLY A 422 -43.63 18.74 3.78
N LYS A 423 -42.87 18.79 2.67
CA LYS A 423 -43.42 19.10 1.35
C LYS A 423 -43.96 17.82 0.68
N SER A 424 -45.27 17.78 0.46
CA SER A 424 -45.94 16.69 -0.25
C SER A 424 -45.84 16.82 -1.77
N HIS A 425 -45.58 15.69 -2.42
CA HIS A 425 -45.77 15.44 -3.85
C HIS A 425 -46.71 14.24 -3.96
N SER A 426 -48.02 14.46 -4.23
CA SER A 426 -49.02 13.37 -4.08
C SER A 426 -50.24 13.45 -5.02
N PRO A 427 -50.11 13.11 -6.31
CA PRO A 427 -48.86 13.09 -7.06
C PRO A 427 -48.48 14.51 -7.50
N GLN A 428 -47.19 14.85 -7.47
CA GLN A 428 -46.70 15.98 -8.24
C GLN A 428 -46.30 15.48 -9.63
N SER A 429 -46.86 16.08 -10.68
CA SER A 429 -46.47 15.82 -12.06
C SER A 429 -45.35 16.76 -12.51
N TYR A 430 -44.50 16.25 -13.40
CA TYR A 430 -43.37 16.96 -14.00
C TYR A 430 -43.28 16.59 -15.48
N VAL A 431 -43.21 17.59 -16.35
CA VAL A 431 -43.04 17.37 -17.80
C VAL A 431 -41.58 17.02 -18.07
N ARG A 432 -41.36 15.89 -18.73
CA ARG A 432 -40.06 15.47 -19.24
C ARG A 432 -39.76 16.22 -20.54
N ASN A 433 -38.68 16.98 -20.57
CA ASN A 433 -38.23 17.63 -21.78
C ASN A 433 -37.57 16.62 -22.72
N ARG A 434 -38.22 16.32 -23.85
CA ARG A 434 -37.69 15.44 -24.91
C ARG A 434 -36.74 16.14 -25.89
N THR A 435 -36.71 17.48 -25.94
CA THR A 435 -35.82 18.25 -26.84
C THR A 435 -34.53 18.71 -26.18
N GLY A 436 -34.42 18.59 -24.85
CA GLY A 436 -33.12 18.61 -24.18
C GLY A 436 -32.43 17.28 -24.45
N ASN A 437 -31.35 17.32 -25.24
CA ASN A 437 -30.52 16.20 -25.72
C ASN A 437 -30.86 14.85 -25.09
N ALA A 438 -31.32 13.90 -25.91
CA ALA A 438 -31.13 12.49 -25.58
C ALA A 438 -29.65 12.30 -25.23
N MET A 439 -29.38 11.82 -24.01
CA MET A 439 -28.10 11.17 -23.74
C MET A 439 -28.01 10.04 -24.79
N PRO A 440 -26.96 9.99 -25.63
CA PRO A 440 -26.75 8.83 -26.46
C PRO A 440 -26.61 7.62 -25.55
N ASP A 441 -27.44 6.60 -25.75
CA ASP A 441 -27.21 5.28 -25.18
C ASP A 441 -25.99 4.68 -25.91
N GLY A 442 -24.80 5.08 -25.45
CA GLY A 442 -23.52 4.78 -26.07
C GLY A 442 -22.36 5.38 -25.26
N PRO A 443 -21.14 4.84 -25.41
CA PRO A 443 -20.00 5.24 -24.60
C PRO A 443 -19.64 6.71 -24.87
N LEU A 444 -19.80 7.57 -23.85
CA LEU A 444 -19.43 8.97 -23.95
C LEU A 444 -17.92 9.15 -23.74
N ASP A 445 -17.21 9.22 -24.87
CA ASP A 445 -15.85 9.73 -24.94
C ASP A 445 -15.76 11.15 -24.35
N GLY A 446 -14.61 11.46 -23.75
CA GLY A 446 -14.41 12.69 -22.99
C GLY A 446 -14.40 13.96 -23.84
N GLY A 447 -15.23 14.94 -23.48
CA GLY A 447 -15.22 16.29 -24.05
C GLY A 447 -16.10 17.25 -23.24
N GLY A 448 -15.65 18.48 -23.02
CA GLY A 448 -16.40 19.50 -22.27
C GLY A 448 -16.12 20.92 -22.73
N ASP A 449 -17.07 21.82 -22.46
CA ASP A 449 -17.03 23.30 -22.59
C ASP A 449 -18.20 23.85 -21.73
N THR A 450 -18.04 24.74 -20.73
CA THR A 450 -17.84 26.22 -20.66
C THR A 450 -19.13 27.09 -20.68
N GLY A 451 -19.08 28.25 -20.00
CA GLY A 451 -20.20 29.18 -19.68
C GLY A 451 -20.70 29.06 -18.22
N ASP A 452 -20.33 29.85 -17.19
CA ASP A 452 -20.15 31.32 -17.01
C ASP A 452 -21.51 32.05 -16.80
N THR A 453 -21.75 32.99 -15.85
CA THR A 453 -20.94 33.92 -15.01
C THR A 453 -21.44 34.00 -13.53
N GLY A 454 -20.79 34.80 -12.65
CA GLY A 454 -21.41 35.38 -11.43
C GLY A 454 -20.51 35.59 -10.18
N ASP A 455 -20.06 36.82 -9.92
CA ASP A 455 -19.16 37.25 -8.82
C ASP A 455 -19.75 37.18 -7.38
N VAL A 456 -18.90 37.04 -6.34
CA VAL A 456 -18.32 38.16 -5.52
C VAL A 456 -17.13 37.68 -4.67
N ASP A 457 -16.13 38.56 -4.50
CA ASP A 457 -15.04 38.65 -3.49
C ASP A 457 -14.28 37.38 -3.04
N GLY A 458 -12.95 37.39 -2.88
CA GLY A 458 -12.01 38.50 -2.79
C GLY A 458 -11.02 38.20 -1.66
N THR A 459 -9.73 38.02 -2.00
CA THR A 459 -8.65 37.46 -1.14
C THR A 459 -8.74 35.94 -0.87
N GLY A 460 -7.79 35.20 -1.46
CA GLY A 460 -7.62 33.77 -1.24
C GLY A 460 -6.47 33.23 -2.10
N GLU A 461 -5.51 32.57 -1.46
CA GLU A 461 -4.47 31.83 -2.19
C GLU A 461 -5.07 30.63 -2.96
N PRO A 462 -4.42 30.13 -4.02
CA PRO A 462 -4.96 29.09 -4.90
C PRO A 462 -5.34 27.83 -4.12
N ARG A 463 -6.65 27.56 -3.99
CA ARG A 463 -7.13 26.42 -3.18
C ARG A 463 -6.91 25.06 -3.84
N ASP A 464 -6.86 24.99 -5.17
CA ASP A 464 -6.51 23.77 -5.90
C ASP A 464 -5.82 24.10 -7.24
N PHE A 465 -4.57 23.67 -7.43
CA PHE A 465 -3.89 23.72 -8.73
C PHE A 465 -3.80 22.32 -9.36
N LEU A 466 -4.46 22.17 -10.51
CA LEU A 466 -4.48 20.94 -11.31
C LEU A 466 -3.47 21.07 -12.47
N ALA A 467 -2.59 20.07 -12.58
CA ALA A 467 -1.68 19.93 -13.71
C ALA A 467 -1.49 18.45 -14.07
N TYR A 468 -1.75 18.10 -15.33
CA TYR A 468 -1.70 16.71 -15.83
C TYR A 468 -1.53 16.67 -17.36
N ALA A 469 -1.12 15.53 -17.92
CA ALA A 469 -1.11 15.33 -19.38
C ALA A 469 -2.49 14.84 -19.86
N LEU A 470 -3.01 15.42 -20.95
CA LEU A 470 -4.26 14.97 -21.60
C LEU A 470 -4.15 13.54 -22.11
N GLN A 471 -2.99 13.21 -22.67
CA GLN A 471 -2.67 11.87 -23.16
C GLN A 471 -1.57 11.29 -22.27
N ASN A 472 -1.81 10.10 -21.72
CA ASN A 472 -0.79 9.35 -21.00
C ASN A 472 -1.08 7.84 -21.13
N PRO A 473 -0.32 7.07 -21.94
CA PRO A 473 0.85 7.51 -22.72
C PRO A 473 0.53 8.52 -23.83
N ALA A 474 1.44 9.47 -24.02
CA ALA A 474 1.43 10.48 -25.07
C ALA A 474 2.19 9.95 -26.30
N ARG A 475 1.60 10.05 -27.50
CA ARG A 475 2.23 9.60 -28.75
C ARG A 475 2.86 10.78 -29.49
N ASN A 476 4.18 10.74 -29.65
CA ASN A 476 5.03 11.73 -30.33
C ASN A 476 5.07 13.14 -29.73
N GLU A 477 3.96 13.64 -29.19
CA GLU A 477 3.84 14.92 -28.49
C GLU A 477 2.93 14.74 -27.27
N ALA A 478 3.10 15.61 -26.25
CA ALA A 478 2.30 15.62 -25.03
C ALA A 478 1.65 16.99 -24.84
N THR A 479 0.34 17.01 -24.55
CA THR A 479 -0.35 18.25 -24.16
C THR A 479 -0.67 18.23 -22.67
N PHE A 480 -0.18 19.22 -21.94
CA PHE A 480 -0.42 19.39 -20.51
C PHE A 480 -1.58 20.35 -20.27
N VAL A 481 -2.57 19.94 -19.47
CA VAL A 481 -3.57 20.88 -18.91
C VAL A 481 -3.02 21.49 -17.64
N LEU A 482 -3.16 22.80 -17.52
CA LEU A 482 -2.93 23.59 -16.32
C LEU A 482 -4.22 24.32 -15.98
N HIS A 483 -4.67 24.25 -14.73
CA HIS A 483 -5.93 24.87 -14.31
C HIS A 483 -5.87 25.32 -12.84
N GLY A 484 -5.99 26.62 -12.63
CA GLY A 484 -5.91 27.28 -11.32
C GLY A 484 -7.29 27.42 -10.67
N VAL A 485 -7.77 26.35 -10.03
CA VAL A 485 -9.10 26.36 -9.40
C VAL A 485 -9.12 27.33 -8.21
N GLY A 486 -10.00 28.32 -8.30
CA GLY A 486 -10.12 29.38 -7.29
C GLY A 486 -9.00 30.42 -7.32
N MET A 487 -8.22 30.52 -8.40
CA MET A 487 -7.30 31.64 -8.60
C MET A 487 -8.07 32.92 -8.96
N THR A 488 -7.54 34.09 -8.59
CA THR A 488 -8.14 35.41 -8.88
C THR A 488 -7.52 36.10 -10.11
N GLY A 489 -6.50 35.51 -10.72
CA GLY A 489 -5.82 36.05 -11.88
C GLY A 489 -4.70 35.13 -12.40
N PRO A 490 -4.09 35.47 -13.55
CA PRO A 490 -3.06 34.65 -14.17
C PRO A 490 -1.74 34.64 -13.38
N VAL A 491 -1.10 33.48 -13.37
CA VAL A 491 0.26 33.25 -12.89
C VAL A 491 1.10 32.78 -14.08
N HIS A 492 2.05 33.62 -14.47
CA HIS A 492 3.01 33.30 -15.52
C HIS A 492 4.15 32.47 -14.94
N GLY A 493 4.57 31.46 -15.68
CA GLY A 493 5.64 30.55 -15.28
C GLY A 493 6.10 29.71 -16.46
N ARG A 494 6.59 28.50 -16.17
CA ARG A 494 7.06 27.54 -17.17
C ARG A 494 6.64 26.13 -16.80
N VAL A 495 6.37 25.29 -17.81
CA VAL A 495 6.41 23.83 -17.64
C VAL A 495 7.81 23.36 -18.01
N VAL A 496 8.52 22.82 -17.02
CA VAL A 496 9.80 22.15 -17.19
C VAL A 496 9.57 20.64 -17.29
N VAL A 497 10.13 20.02 -18.30
CA VAL A 497 10.13 18.58 -18.53
C VAL A 497 11.51 18.05 -18.22
N TYR A 498 11.59 17.03 -17.37
CA TYR A 498 12.82 16.37 -16.94
C TYR A 498 12.79 14.89 -17.33
N ASP A 499 13.96 14.33 -17.61
CA ASP A 499 14.12 12.87 -17.66
C ASP A 499 14.09 12.26 -16.25
N ILE A 500 14.11 10.93 -16.17
CA ILE A 500 14.08 10.21 -14.89
C ILE A 500 15.33 10.43 -14.02
N GLY A 501 16.42 10.94 -14.61
CA GLY A 501 17.64 11.37 -13.93
C GLY A 501 17.60 12.83 -13.46
N GLY A 502 16.47 13.53 -13.60
CA GLY A 502 16.30 14.93 -13.20
C GLY A 502 16.94 15.95 -14.13
N ARG A 503 17.42 15.57 -15.32
CA ARG A 503 17.99 16.50 -16.30
C ARG A 503 16.88 17.18 -17.09
N ILE A 504 16.98 18.50 -17.26
CA ILE A 504 16.01 19.28 -18.05
C ILE A 504 16.08 18.88 -19.52
N VAL A 505 14.98 18.36 -20.03
CA VAL A 505 14.76 17.99 -21.44
C VAL A 505 14.23 19.21 -22.20
N ARG A 506 13.18 19.86 -21.66
CA ARG A 506 12.53 21.03 -22.26
C ARG A 506 12.02 21.98 -21.18
N SER A 507 11.96 23.27 -21.50
CA SER A 507 11.22 24.29 -20.74
C SER A 507 10.28 25.01 -21.70
N LEU A 508 9.02 25.17 -21.31
CA LEU A 508 7.95 25.74 -22.13
C LEU A 508 7.29 26.89 -21.36
N PRO A 509 7.10 28.08 -21.96
CA PRO A 509 6.38 29.17 -21.30
C PRO A 509 4.94 28.74 -21.04
N ALA A 510 4.41 29.10 -19.88
CA ALA A 510 3.13 28.62 -19.40
C ALA A 510 2.40 29.69 -18.59
N VAL A 511 1.08 29.68 -18.65
CA VAL A 511 0.22 30.51 -17.81
C VAL A 511 -0.79 29.60 -17.13
N VAL A 512 -0.95 29.78 -15.83
CA VAL A 512 -2.01 29.17 -15.02
C VAL A 512 -2.99 30.28 -14.70
N ASP A 513 -4.26 30.10 -15.05
CA ASP A 513 -5.33 31.03 -14.67
C ASP A 513 -6.59 30.20 -14.34
N PRO A 514 -7.74 30.83 -14.01
CA PRO A 514 -8.97 30.11 -13.69
C PRO A 514 -9.60 29.35 -14.86
N SER A 515 -9.09 29.51 -16.09
CA SER A 515 -9.47 28.70 -17.23
C SER A 515 -8.55 27.48 -17.38
N ARG A 516 -9.00 26.45 -18.10
CA ARG A 516 -8.13 25.34 -18.49
C ARG A 516 -7.20 25.78 -19.61
N ARG A 517 -5.92 25.97 -19.28
CA ARG A 517 -4.85 26.26 -20.24
C ARG A 517 -4.16 24.99 -20.68
N THR A 518 -3.68 24.97 -21.93
CA THR A 518 -2.92 23.86 -22.49
C THR A 518 -1.51 24.28 -22.87
N VAL A 519 -0.50 23.52 -22.45
CA VAL A 519 0.90 23.69 -22.85
C VAL A 519 1.32 22.45 -23.63
N ARG A 520 1.70 22.62 -24.90
CA ARG A 520 2.10 21.53 -25.78
C ARG A 520 3.62 21.35 -25.79
N TRP A 521 4.06 20.12 -25.53
CA TRP A 521 5.42 19.65 -25.76
C TRP A 521 5.46 18.77 -27.01
N ASP A 522 6.30 19.13 -27.97
CA ASP A 522 6.51 18.43 -29.26
C ASP A 522 7.34 17.14 -29.17
N GLY A 523 7.57 16.62 -27.95
CA GLY A 523 8.40 15.43 -27.71
C GLY A 523 9.88 15.64 -28.04
N ARG A 524 10.37 16.88 -28.13
CA ARG A 524 11.77 17.21 -28.43
C ARG A 524 12.47 17.89 -27.26
N ASP A 525 13.77 17.71 -27.18
CA ASP A 525 14.61 18.36 -26.18
C ASP A 525 14.90 19.84 -26.56
N ARG A 526 15.77 20.50 -25.79
CA ARG A 526 16.22 21.87 -26.07
C ARG A 526 17.03 22.03 -27.37
N THR A 527 17.57 20.95 -27.93
CA THR A 527 18.34 20.94 -29.20
C THR A 527 17.46 20.67 -30.42
N GLY A 528 16.19 20.29 -30.21
CA GLY A 528 15.28 19.85 -31.26
C GLY A 528 15.41 18.36 -31.59
N THR A 529 16.25 17.63 -30.89
CA THR A 529 16.36 16.16 -31.01
C THR A 529 15.13 15.53 -30.34
N ARG A 530 14.60 14.43 -30.91
CA ARG A 530 13.50 13.68 -30.28
C ARG A 530 13.94 13.16 -28.91
N ALA A 531 13.13 13.40 -27.89
CA ALA A 531 13.33 12.79 -26.59
C ALA A 531 13.13 11.27 -26.71
N PRO A 532 13.84 10.43 -25.93
CA PRO A 532 13.59 8.98 -25.94
C PRO A 532 12.14 8.59 -25.62
N THR A 533 11.73 7.38 -26.03
CA THR A 533 10.54 6.75 -25.45
C THR A 533 10.80 6.46 -23.97
N GLY A 534 9.92 6.92 -23.07
CA GLY A 534 10.13 6.78 -21.62
C GLY A 534 9.19 7.63 -20.77
N VAL A 535 9.42 7.59 -19.44
CA VAL A 535 8.67 8.39 -18.47
C VAL A 535 9.42 9.69 -18.18
N TYR A 536 8.69 10.80 -18.25
CA TYR A 536 9.15 12.14 -17.98
C TYR A 536 8.45 12.71 -16.75
N LEU A 537 9.22 13.40 -15.90
CA LEU A 537 8.69 14.24 -14.84
C LEU A 537 8.41 15.62 -15.43
N CYS A 538 7.22 16.16 -15.19
CA CYS A 538 6.86 17.51 -15.60
C CYS A 538 6.59 18.35 -14.36
N ARG A 539 6.99 19.62 -14.38
CA ARG A 539 6.73 20.56 -13.30
C ARG A 539 6.33 21.93 -13.85
N PHE A 540 5.24 22.49 -13.33
CA PHE A 540 4.98 23.92 -13.48
C PHE A 540 5.74 24.67 -12.38
N GLU A 541 6.48 25.70 -12.76
CA GLU A 541 7.25 26.56 -11.86
C GLU A 541 6.91 28.04 -12.11
N SER A 542 6.52 28.74 -11.04
CA SER A 542 6.47 30.20 -10.95
C SER A 542 7.06 30.70 -9.62
N ASP A 543 6.99 32.02 -9.42
CA ASP A 543 7.19 32.75 -8.16
C ASP A 543 6.33 32.25 -6.97
N ARG A 544 5.09 31.82 -7.25
CA ARG A 544 4.05 31.53 -6.25
C ARG A 544 3.55 30.09 -6.27
N ILE A 545 3.80 29.33 -7.34
CA ILE A 545 3.20 28.00 -7.54
C ILE A 545 4.25 27.01 -8.05
N GLN A 546 4.33 25.85 -7.40
CA GLN A 546 5.00 24.66 -7.92
C GLN A 546 4.06 23.45 -7.91
N LYS A 547 4.04 22.68 -9.00
CA LYS A 547 3.28 21.42 -9.11
C LYS A 547 3.99 20.47 -10.05
N SER A 548 4.10 19.20 -9.67
CA SER A 548 4.70 18.17 -10.52
C SER A 548 3.69 17.07 -10.89
N TRP A 549 3.83 16.51 -12.09
CA TRP A 549 3.10 15.36 -12.61
C TRP A 549 4.04 14.51 -13.49
N ARG A 550 3.55 13.39 -14.03
CA ARG A 550 4.33 12.50 -14.90
C ARG A 550 3.61 12.30 -16.24
N VAL A 551 4.37 12.01 -17.29
CA VAL A 551 3.86 11.58 -18.60
C VAL A 551 4.76 10.49 -19.16
N ALA A 552 4.20 9.43 -19.73
CA ALA A 552 4.94 8.50 -20.58
C ALA A 552 4.87 9.02 -22.02
N LEU A 553 6.02 9.25 -22.67
CA LEU A 553 6.11 9.57 -24.09
C LEU A 553 6.51 8.31 -24.86
N VAL A 554 5.79 8.00 -25.93
CA VAL A 554 6.09 6.91 -26.88
C VAL A 554 6.11 7.48 -28.31
N HIS A 555 6.95 6.92 -29.18
CA HIS A 555 7.06 7.34 -30.58
C HIS A 555 6.35 6.41 -31.56
#